data_AF-A0AAN6PL99-F1
#
_entry.id   AF-A0AAN6PL99-F1
#
_cell.length_a   1.000
_cell.length_b   1.000
_cell.length_c   1.000
_cell.angle_alpha   90.00
_cell.angle_beta   90.00
_cell.angle_gamma   90.00
#
_symmetry.space_group_name_H-M   'P 1'
#
loop_
_entity.id
_entity.type
_entity.pdbx_description
1 polymer ?
#
loop_
_entity_poly.entity_id
_entity_poly.type
_entity_poly.pdbx_seq_one_letter_code
_entity_poly.pdbx_strand_id
1 'polypeptide(L)'
;MASLTSNPKVQLAATAVVSAAVAAGAILSYQRLQQGDRVSRLKQSIPQPSDSETEPALQSVTRLGPLPKPDKEDEHNQALAHRAQNGDFDDELVLEQLARNRVFLGDAGLRALRDAFVVVIGCGGVGSHACAALARSGVERIRLVDFDQVTLSSLNRHAVATLADVGLPKVQCLQRRLVAVTPWVRFDLRLQKFEGSVAGLLLEGWEGDEGRRPDFVIDAIDNIESKVELLKYCHDQGLPVISAMGAGTKSDPTRVMVGDIGASFEDGLSRATRRRLKLQGVSSGIPVVYSTEKMGEGKAALLPLAEEEFQKGSVGDLGVLPDFRVRILPVLGTMPAVFGYVVANHVILKISGYPMDYQPAKARDKMYDAILAYVQASEEKIVRMIEGGRVDVCIGLKVPITPGDICFLVEEAFRGRSAITGIPTKLMLIRWKKPEGTTLVRIGEGNEEQKSSNLRLRDLVCVTKEEAVRHLKEVLLGDKSLEDLYSREVIELVEARQKEAEAYERHR
;
A
#
# COMPACT_ATOMS: atom_id res chain seq x y z
N MET A 1 -18.65 5.82 -74.06
CA MET A 1 -18.72 5.16 -72.74
C MET A 1 -19.54 3.85 -72.78
N ALA A 2 -19.33 3.00 -73.79
CA ALA A 2 -19.97 1.69 -73.90
C ALA A 2 -18.89 0.65 -74.22
N SER A 3 -18.33 -0.01 -73.20
CA SER A 3 -17.40 -1.15 -73.36
C SER A 3 -17.02 -1.80 -72.02
N LEU A 4 -17.07 -1.07 -70.89
CA LEU A 4 -16.82 -1.66 -69.56
C LEU A 4 -18.00 -2.49 -69.03
N THR A 5 -19.23 -2.20 -69.45
CA THR A 5 -20.46 -2.87 -68.99
C THR A 5 -20.79 -4.16 -69.74
N SER A 6 -20.08 -4.51 -70.83
CA SER A 6 -20.35 -5.70 -71.66
C SER A 6 -19.37 -6.86 -71.41
N ASN A 7 -18.39 -6.70 -70.51
CA ASN A 7 -17.47 -7.77 -70.18
C ASN A 7 -18.09 -8.66 -69.07
N PRO A 8 -18.39 -9.95 -69.34
CA PRO A 8 -19.06 -10.82 -68.38
C PRO A 8 -18.26 -11.00 -67.08
N LYS A 9 -16.92 -10.89 -67.12
CA LYS A 9 -16.07 -10.94 -65.92
C LYS A 9 -16.23 -9.70 -65.04
N VAL A 10 -16.43 -8.53 -65.64
CA VAL A 10 -16.64 -7.26 -64.92
C VAL A 10 -18.04 -7.24 -64.31
N GLN A 11 -19.05 -7.77 -65.01
CA GLN A 11 -20.39 -7.94 -64.46
C GLN A 11 -20.40 -8.91 -63.27
N LEU A 12 -19.75 -10.07 -63.39
CA LEU A 12 -19.62 -11.05 -62.29
C LEU A 12 -18.92 -10.44 -61.06
N ALA A 13 -17.82 -9.71 -61.26
CA ALA A 13 -17.11 -9.05 -60.17
C ALA A 13 -17.97 -7.96 -59.50
N ALA A 14 -18.67 -7.14 -60.29
CA ALA A 14 -19.58 -6.11 -59.76
C ALA A 14 -20.76 -6.74 -58.98
N THR A 15 -21.37 -7.79 -59.51
CA THR A 15 -22.43 -8.53 -58.82
C THR A 15 -21.93 -9.15 -57.51
N ALA A 16 -20.73 -9.73 -57.49
CA ALA A 16 -20.14 -10.29 -56.26
C ALA A 16 -19.90 -9.22 -55.18
N VAL A 17 -19.37 -8.05 -55.55
CA VAL A 17 -19.15 -6.94 -54.61
C VAL A 17 -20.47 -6.40 -54.06
N VAL A 18 -21.48 -6.19 -54.91
CA VAL A 18 -22.81 -5.73 -54.48
C VAL A 18 -23.46 -6.76 -53.57
N SER A 19 -23.36 -8.05 -53.91
CA SER A 19 -23.91 -9.15 -53.10
C SER A 19 -23.27 -9.23 -51.72
N ALA A 20 -21.93 -9.10 -51.67
CA ALA A 20 -21.18 -9.08 -50.42
C ALA A 20 -21.51 -7.85 -49.56
N ALA A 21 -21.65 -6.68 -50.17
CA ALA A 21 -22.06 -5.45 -49.47
C ALA A 21 -23.48 -5.53 -48.92
N VAL A 22 -24.43 -6.10 -49.69
CA VAL A 22 -25.81 -6.31 -49.24
C VAL A 22 -25.86 -7.35 -48.11
N ALA A 23 -25.14 -8.47 -48.24
CA ALA A 23 -25.06 -9.48 -47.20
C ALA A 23 -24.44 -8.93 -45.91
N ALA A 24 -23.33 -8.22 -46.00
CA ALA A 24 -22.71 -7.55 -44.86
C ALA A 24 -23.65 -6.50 -44.23
N GLY A 25 -24.33 -5.70 -45.06
CA GLY A 25 -25.32 -4.72 -44.61
C GLY A 25 -26.50 -5.38 -43.88
N ALA A 26 -27.00 -6.50 -44.38
CA ALA A 26 -28.07 -7.27 -43.76
C ALA A 26 -27.63 -7.89 -42.42
N ILE A 27 -26.43 -8.48 -42.37
CA ILE A 27 -25.84 -9.05 -41.15
C ILE A 27 -25.66 -7.96 -40.09
N LEU A 28 -25.06 -6.83 -40.44
CA LEU A 28 -24.84 -5.71 -39.52
C LEU A 28 -26.17 -5.09 -39.05
N SER A 29 -27.16 -4.98 -39.94
CA SER A 29 -28.49 -4.49 -39.59
C SER A 29 -29.21 -5.45 -38.64
N TYR A 30 -29.12 -6.76 -38.90
CA TYR A 30 -29.68 -7.79 -38.05
C TYR A 30 -29.01 -7.81 -36.66
N GLN A 31 -27.69 -7.71 -36.60
CA GLN A 31 -26.95 -7.61 -35.33
C GLN A 31 -27.35 -6.36 -34.54
N ARG A 32 -27.52 -5.21 -35.21
CA ARG A 32 -28.01 -3.98 -34.55
C ARG A 32 -29.43 -4.11 -34.02
N LEU A 33 -30.33 -4.74 -34.78
CA LEU A 33 -31.70 -5.00 -34.35
C LEU A 33 -31.73 -5.95 -33.16
N GLN A 34 -30.96 -7.05 -33.21
CA GLN A 34 -30.82 -7.95 -32.06
C GLN A 34 -30.24 -7.26 -30.83
N GLN A 35 -29.24 -6.39 -31.00
CA GLN A 35 -28.66 -5.62 -29.90
C GLN A 35 -29.70 -4.66 -29.30
N GLY A 36 -30.48 -3.98 -30.15
CA GLY A 36 -31.60 -3.12 -29.73
C GLY A 36 -32.67 -3.88 -28.95
N ASP A 37 -33.07 -5.05 -29.45
CA ASP A 37 -34.05 -5.93 -28.79
C ASP A 37 -33.53 -6.44 -27.44
N ARG A 38 -32.26 -6.86 -27.35
CA ARG A 38 -31.63 -7.28 -26.10
C ARG A 38 -31.59 -6.15 -25.07
N VAL A 39 -31.17 -4.94 -25.47
CA VAL A 39 -31.16 -3.75 -24.60
C VAL A 39 -32.57 -3.36 -24.17
N SER A 40 -33.56 -3.46 -25.05
CA SER A 40 -34.97 -3.18 -24.74
C SER A 40 -35.54 -4.20 -23.74
N ARG A 41 -35.33 -5.50 -23.99
CA ARG A 41 -35.71 -6.58 -23.07
C ARG A 41 -35.02 -6.45 -21.73
N LEU A 42 -33.74 -6.06 -21.72
CA LEU A 42 -33.02 -5.76 -20.50
C LEU A 42 -33.76 -4.66 -19.72
N LYS A 43 -33.96 -3.48 -20.33
CA LYS A 43 -34.67 -2.36 -19.68
C LYS A 43 -36.06 -2.75 -19.17
N GLN A 44 -36.78 -3.60 -19.90
CA GLN A 44 -38.11 -4.10 -19.52
C GLN A 44 -38.06 -5.17 -18.42
N SER A 45 -36.98 -5.94 -18.34
CA SER A 45 -36.75 -6.94 -17.29
C SER A 45 -36.37 -6.33 -15.94
N ILE A 46 -36.04 -5.03 -15.91
CA ILE A 46 -35.72 -4.34 -14.67
C ILE A 46 -37.04 -3.98 -13.96
N PRO A 47 -37.27 -4.41 -12.71
CA PRO A 47 -38.54 -4.21 -12.01
C PRO A 47 -38.88 -2.73 -11.86
N GLN A 48 -40.14 -2.35 -12.05
CA GLN A 48 -40.63 -1.06 -11.59
C GLN A 48 -40.73 -1.11 -10.06
N PRO A 49 -40.35 -0.05 -9.31
CA PRO A 49 -40.54 -0.03 -7.87
C PRO A 49 -42.05 -0.18 -7.57
N SER A 50 -42.45 -1.32 -7.02
CA SER A 50 -43.83 -1.59 -6.61
C SER A 50 -44.05 -1.11 -5.17
N ASP A 51 -45.21 -0.49 -4.91
CA ASP A 51 -45.66 -0.09 -3.57
C ASP A 51 -46.01 -1.30 -2.66
N SER A 52 -45.40 -2.46 -2.89
CA SER A 52 -45.64 -3.69 -2.12
C SER A 52 -44.58 -3.86 -1.04
N GLU A 53 -45.01 -3.64 0.20
CA GLU A 53 -44.31 -3.93 1.45
C GLU A 53 -43.64 -5.32 1.43
N THR A 54 -42.37 -5.36 1.03
CA THR A 54 -41.49 -6.47 1.33
C THR A 54 -40.23 -5.82 1.83
N GLU A 55 -40.01 -5.84 3.15
CA GLU A 55 -38.82 -5.25 3.77
C GLU A 55 -37.58 -5.80 3.07
N PRO A 56 -36.75 -4.97 2.41
CA PRO A 56 -35.42 -5.39 2.07
C PRO A 56 -34.67 -5.40 3.40
N ALA A 57 -34.32 -6.60 3.86
CA ALA A 57 -33.35 -6.77 4.92
C ALA A 57 -32.03 -6.17 4.45
N LEU A 58 -31.89 -4.85 4.61
CA LEU A 58 -30.61 -4.20 4.84
C LEU A 58 -29.95 -5.06 5.91
N GLN A 59 -28.92 -5.81 5.50
CA GLN A 59 -28.11 -6.62 6.41
C GLN A 59 -27.85 -5.77 7.64
N SER A 60 -28.34 -6.26 8.79
CA SER A 60 -28.44 -5.51 10.03
C SER A 60 -27.08 -4.88 10.33
N VAL A 61 -27.01 -3.57 10.14
CA VAL A 61 -25.81 -2.80 10.45
C VAL A 61 -25.74 -2.80 11.96
N THR A 62 -24.81 -3.55 12.50
CA THR A 62 -24.58 -3.58 13.95
C THR A 62 -24.24 -2.16 14.43
N ARG A 63 -25.21 -1.56 15.12
CA ARG A 63 -25.11 -0.46 16.11
C ARG A 63 -25.07 1.01 15.64
N LEU A 64 -25.86 1.46 14.66
CA LEU A 64 -26.06 2.92 14.50
C LEU A 64 -27.41 3.29 13.86
N GLY A 65 -28.45 3.42 14.69
CA GLY A 65 -29.70 4.15 14.39
C GLY A 65 -30.52 3.70 13.16
N PRO A 66 -31.73 4.26 12.96
CA PRO A 66 -32.46 4.04 11.72
C PRO A 66 -31.77 4.79 10.58
N LEU A 67 -31.46 4.07 9.51
CA LEU A 67 -30.94 4.63 8.26
C LEU A 67 -32.01 5.51 7.59
N PRO A 68 -31.63 6.50 6.75
CA PRO A 68 -32.61 7.15 5.88
C PRO A 68 -33.28 6.09 5.02
N LYS A 69 -34.59 6.22 4.81
CA LYS A 69 -35.30 5.35 3.87
C LYS A 69 -34.64 5.47 2.50
N PRO A 70 -34.29 4.36 1.84
CA PRO A 70 -33.76 4.40 0.48
C PRO A 70 -34.77 5.12 -0.42
N ASP A 71 -34.26 5.87 -1.40
CA ASP A 71 -35.15 6.42 -2.43
C ASP A 71 -35.56 5.30 -3.41
N LYS A 72 -36.54 5.60 -4.29
CA LYS A 72 -37.06 4.61 -5.25
C LYS A 72 -35.98 4.07 -6.20
N GLU A 73 -34.93 4.85 -6.47
CA GLU A 73 -33.83 4.44 -7.35
C GLU A 73 -32.91 3.47 -6.60
N ASP A 74 -32.59 3.75 -5.34
CA ASP A 74 -31.83 2.85 -4.48
C ASP A 74 -32.53 1.51 -4.28
N GLU A 75 -33.84 1.51 -4.00
CA GLU A 75 -34.65 0.28 -3.88
C GLU A 75 -34.60 -0.56 -5.16
N HIS A 76 -34.74 0.09 -6.30
CA HIS A 76 -34.66 -0.53 -7.62
C HIS A 76 -33.29 -1.15 -7.89
N ASN A 77 -32.21 -0.42 -7.59
CA ASN A 77 -30.84 -0.89 -7.76
C ASN A 77 -30.52 -2.07 -6.82
N GLN A 78 -31.03 -2.04 -5.59
CA GLN A 78 -30.88 -3.14 -4.63
C GLN A 78 -31.64 -4.39 -5.09
N ALA A 79 -32.86 -4.24 -5.61
CA ALA A 79 -33.63 -5.35 -6.15
C ALA A 79 -32.91 -6.00 -7.35
N LEU A 80 -32.34 -5.20 -8.25
CA LEU A 80 -31.54 -5.70 -9.37
C LEU A 80 -30.28 -6.43 -8.91
N ALA A 81 -29.57 -5.87 -7.91
CA ALA A 81 -28.40 -6.50 -7.34
C ALA A 81 -28.72 -7.84 -6.66
N HIS A 82 -29.81 -7.92 -5.91
CA HIS A 82 -30.25 -9.16 -5.28
C HIS A 82 -30.55 -10.25 -6.32
N ARG A 83 -31.19 -9.91 -7.46
CA ARG A 83 -31.39 -10.86 -8.57
C ARG A 83 -30.06 -11.32 -9.16
N ALA A 84 -29.16 -10.39 -9.46
CA ALA A 84 -27.86 -10.71 -10.04
C ALA A 84 -26.99 -11.59 -9.14
N GLN A 85 -26.95 -11.28 -7.85
CA GLN A 85 -26.20 -12.06 -6.87
C GLN A 85 -26.79 -13.47 -6.68
N ASN A 86 -28.09 -13.67 -6.93
CA ASN A 86 -28.75 -14.98 -6.91
C ASN A 86 -28.71 -15.72 -8.26
N GLY A 87 -27.97 -15.20 -9.25
CA GLY A 87 -27.81 -15.84 -10.56
C GLY A 87 -28.92 -15.53 -11.57
N ASP A 88 -29.88 -14.67 -11.23
CA ASP A 88 -30.91 -14.16 -12.16
C ASP A 88 -30.45 -12.84 -12.82
N PHE A 89 -29.29 -12.91 -13.49
CA PHE A 89 -28.76 -11.84 -14.33
C PHE A 89 -27.92 -12.42 -15.45
N ASP A 90 -28.09 -11.87 -16.65
CA ASP A 90 -27.45 -12.41 -17.84
C ASP A 90 -25.93 -12.16 -17.81
N ASP A 91 -25.17 -13.25 -17.75
CA ASP A 91 -23.70 -13.20 -17.72
C ASP A 91 -23.12 -12.61 -19.01
N GLU A 92 -23.83 -12.69 -20.16
CA GLU A 92 -23.40 -12.00 -21.39
C GLU A 92 -23.32 -10.49 -21.18
N LEU A 93 -24.21 -9.90 -20.37
CA LEU A 93 -24.19 -8.46 -20.08
C LEU A 93 -23.00 -8.09 -19.19
N VAL A 94 -22.69 -8.93 -18.21
CA VAL A 94 -21.52 -8.75 -17.34
C VAL A 94 -20.25 -8.81 -18.19
N LEU A 95 -20.14 -9.81 -19.08
CA LEU A 95 -19.01 -9.97 -19.97
C LEU A 95 -18.90 -8.84 -20.99
N GLU A 96 -20.02 -8.30 -21.49
CA GLU A 96 -20.01 -7.12 -22.37
C GLU A 96 -19.54 -5.86 -21.63
N GLN A 97 -20.02 -5.63 -20.40
CA GLN A 97 -19.55 -4.52 -19.57
C GLN A 97 -18.04 -4.64 -19.25
N LEU A 98 -17.54 -5.87 -19.09
CA LEU A 98 -16.15 -6.18 -18.82
C LEU A 98 -15.31 -6.46 -20.09
N ALA A 99 -15.85 -6.23 -21.29
CA ALA A 99 -15.23 -6.68 -22.54
C ALA A 99 -13.79 -6.16 -22.72
N ARG A 100 -13.51 -4.92 -22.31
CA ARG A 100 -12.16 -4.34 -22.40
C ARG A 100 -11.19 -5.02 -21.44
N ASN A 101 -11.63 -5.34 -20.23
CA ASN A 101 -10.81 -6.06 -19.25
C ASN A 101 -10.58 -7.49 -19.72
N ARG A 102 -11.60 -8.13 -20.31
CA ARG A 102 -11.50 -9.46 -20.89
C ARG A 102 -10.45 -9.54 -21.99
N VAL A 103 -10.45 -8.57 -22.91
CA VAL A 103 -9.45 -8.50 -23.99
C VAL A 103 -8.04 -8.26 -23.44
N PHE A 104 -7.91 -7.45 -22.39
CA PHE A 104 -6.62 -7.11 -21.80
C PHE A 104 -6.03 -8.26 -20.94
N LEU A 105 -6.84 -8.88 -20.08
CA LEU A 105 -6.42 -9.91 -19.11
C LEU A 105 -6.53 -11.33 -19.68
N GLY A 106 -7.23 -11.51 -20.79
CA GLY A 106 -7.65 -12.83 -21.28
C GLY A 106 -8.76 -13.45 -20.42
N ASP A 107 -9.36 -14.54 -20.94
CA ASP A 107 -10.45 -15.24 -20.24
C ASP A 107 -10.04 -15.78 -18.88
N ALA A 108 -8.84 -16.36 -18.77
CA ALA A 108 -8.34 -16.92 -17.51
C ALA A 108 -8.11 -15.84 -16.45
N GLY A 109 -7.48 -14.72 -16.83
CA GLY A 109 -7.22 -13.60 -15.92
C GLY A 109 -8.51 -12.93 -15.45
N LEU A 110 -9.50 -12.77 -16.34
CA LEU A 110 -10.81 -12.23 -15.97
C LEU A 110 -11.57 -13.19 -15.04
N ARG A 111 -11.56 -14.51 -15.30
CA ARG A 111 -12.20 -15.49 -14.42
C ARG A 111 -11.59 -15.46 -13.02
N ALA A 112 -10.26 -15.48 -12.91
CA ALA A 112 -9.57 -15.37 -11.63
C ALA A 112 -9.96 -14.07 -10.89
N LEU A 113 -10.07 -12.96 -11.61
CA LEU A 113 -10.49 -11.68 -11.04
C LEU A 113 -11.94 -11.70 -10.56
N ARG A 114 -12.85 -12.28 -11.34
CA ARG A 114 -14.27 -12.43 -10.96
C ARG A 114 -14.42 -13.30 -9.73
N ASP A 115 -13.75 -14.45 -9.71
CA ASP A 115 -13.81 -15.37 -8.58
C ASP A 115 -13.18 -14.80 -7.31
N ALA A 116 -12.37 -13.74 -7.38
CA ALA A 116 -11.58 -13.25 -6.25
C ALA A 116 -12.41 -12.64 -5.10
N PHE A 117 -11.90 -12.82 -3.89
CA PHE A 117 -12.34 -12.16 -2.67
C PHE A 117 -11.29 -11.15 -2.19
N VAL A 118 -11.64 -9.86 -2.23
CA VAL A 118 -10.77 -8.77 -1.80
C VAL A 118 -11.31 -8.09 -0.54
N VAL A 119 -10.44 -7.82 0.43
CA VAL A 119 -10.78 -7.03 1.62
C VAL A 119 -10.17 -5.64 1.51
N VAL A 120 -10.98 -4.59 1.66
CA VAL A 120 -10.54 -3.19 1.67
C VAL A 120 -10.69 -2.63 3.08
N ILE A 121 -9.57 -2.29 3.71
CA ILE A 121 -9.53 -1.67 5.04
C ILE A 121 -9.32 -0.15 4.89
N GLY A 122 -10.31 0.62 5.33
CA GLY A 122 -10.39 2.07 5.14
C GLY A 122 -11.05 2.44 3.82
N CYS A 123 -12.22 3.08 3.90
CA CYS A 123 -13.05 3.52 2.78
C CYS A 123 -12.95 5.04 2.56
N GLY A 124 -11.81 5.65 2.91
CA GLY A 124 -11.53 7.07 2.68
C GLY A 124 -11.20 7.41 1.22
N GLY A 125 -10.41 8.47 1.01
CA GLY A 125 -10.09 8.96 -0.33
C GLY A 125 -9.33 7.96 -1.22
N VAL A 126 -8.52 7.07 -0.63
CA VAL A 126 -7.81 6.02 -1.38
C VAL A 126 -8.69 4.78 -1.56
N GLY A 127 -9.18 4.21 -0.46
CA GLY A 127 -9.91 2.94 -0.49
C GLY A 127 -11.24 3.00 -1.24
N SER A 128 -11.94 4.14 -1.21
CA SER A 128 -13.16 4.31 -2.01
C SER A 128 -12.89 4.23 -3.53
N HIS A 129 -11.80 4.84 -4.00
CA HIS A 129 -11.37 4.76 -5.41
C HIS A 129 -10.87 3.36 -5.76
N ALA A 130 -10.12 2.71 -4.87
CA ALA A 130 -9.67 1.34 -5.08
C ALA A 130 -10.85 0.37 -5.19
N CYS A 131 -11.82 0.44 -4.26
CA CYS A 131 -13.04 -0.36 -4.28
C CYS A 131 -13.85 -0.14 -5.57
N ALA A 132 -14.08 1.11 -5.97
CA ALA A 132 -14.81 1.43 -7.19
C ALA A 132 -14.11 0.87 -8.44
N ALA A 133 -12.78 0.95 -8.50
CA ALA A 133 -12.00 0.40 -9.61
C ALA A 133 -12.05 -1.14 -9.63
N LEU A 134 -11.95 -1.82 -8.48
CA LEU A 134 -12.03 -3.28 -8.38
C LEU A 134 -13.40 -3.81 -8.82
N ALA A 135 -14.48 -3.24 -8.28
CA ALA A 135 -15.85 -3.63 -8.63
C ALA A 135 -16.09 -3.50 -10.14
N ARG A 136 -15.72 -2.34 -10.72
CA ARG A 136 -15.81 -2.09 -12.16
C ARG A 136 -14.88 -2.95 -13.00
N SER A 137 -13.85 -3.53 -12.38
CA SER A 137 -12.90 -4.40 -13.08
C SER A 137 -13.34 -5.86 -13.15
N GLY A 138 -14.31 -6.24 -12.31
CA GLY A 138 -14.94 -7.56 -12.32
C GLY A 138 -14.88 -8.31 -11.01
N VAL A 139 -14.21 -7.80 -9.95
CA VAL A 139 -14.15 -8.48 -8.65
C VAL A 139 -15.54 -8.66 -8.07
N GLU A 140 -15.95 -9.91 -7.80
CA GLU A 140 -17.33 -10.20 -7.38
C GLU A 140 -17.52 -10.18 -5.86
N ARG A 141 -16.47 -10.37 -5.05
CA ARG A 141 -16.57 -10.35 -3.59
C ARG A 141 -15.65 -9.31 -2.99
N ILE A 142 -16.25 -8.31 -2.34
CA ILE A 142 -15.51 -7.23 -1.70
C ILE A 142 -16.00 -7.06 -0.26
N ARG A 143 -15.12 -7.29 0.72
CA ARG A 143 -15.39 -6.90 2.11
C ARG A 143 -14.87 -5.48 2.33
N LEU A 144 -15.72 -4.62 2.86
CA LEU A 144 -15.42 -3.23 3.19
C LEU A 144 -15.36 -3.07 4.70
N VAL A 145 -14.23 -2.61 5.21
CA VAL A 145 -14.02 -2.37 6.64
C VAL A 145 -13.72 -0.90 6.87
N ASP A 146 -14.65 -0.19 7.48
CA ASP A 146 -14.47 1.20 7.94
C ASP A 146 -15.50 1.50 9.02
N PHE A 147 -15.13 2.26 10.05
CA PHE A 147 -16.04 2.70 11.11
C PHE A 147 -16.59 4.11 10.89
N ASP A 148 -15.99 4.86 9.96
CA ASP A 148 -16.32 6.26 9.72
C ASP A 148 -17.61 6.44 8.91
N GLN A 149 -18.18 7.63 9.11
CA GLN A 149 -19.24 8.18 8.26
C GLN A 149 -18.70 9.17 7.24
N VAL A 150 -19.46 9.40 6.17
CA VAL A 150 -19.18 10.44 5.19
C VAL A 150 -19.38 11.81 5.85
N THR A 151 -18.37 12.65 5.75
CA THR A 151 -18.41 14.05 6.21
C THR A 151 -18.46 15.00 5.01
N LEU A 152 -18.85 16.26 5.21
CA LEU A 152 -18.76 17.28 4.15
C LEU A 152 -17.33 17.39 3.59
N SER A 153 -16.31 17.31 4.45
CA SER A 153 -14.92 17.34 4.04
C SER A 153 -14.46 16.07 3.31
N SER A 154 -15.24 14.99 3.32
CA SER A 154 -14.96 13.78 2.53
C SER A 154 -15.24 13.98 1.04
N LEU A 155 -16.17 14.88 0.70
CA LEU A 155 -16.66 15.06 -0.68
C LEU A 155 -15.61 15.57 -1.66
N ASN A 156 -14.50 16.15 -1.18
CA ASN A 156 -13.42 16.59 -2.05
C ASN A 156 -12.57 15.43 -2.61
N ARG A 157 -12.70 14.21 -2.06
CA ARG A 157 -11.79 13.08 -2.37
C ARG A 157 -12.40 11.68 -2.27
N HIS A 158 -13.62 11.52 -1.79
CA HIS A 158 -14.29 10.21 -1.76
C HIS A 158 -14.87 9.88 -3.14
N ALA A 159 -14.71 8.65 -3.62
CA ALA A 159 -14.98 8.31 -5.02
C ALA A 159 -16.45 8.45 -5.44
N VAL A 160 -17.39 8.16 -4.54
CA VAL A 160 -18.82 8.03 -4.88
C VAL A 160 -19.76 8.82 -3.97
N ALA A 161 -19.23 9.50 -2.95
CA ALA A 161 -20.08 10.17 -1.96
C ALA A 161 -20.64 11.48 -2.53
N THR A 162 -21.89 11.75 -2.19
CA THR A 162 -22.61 12.97 -2.57
C THR A 162 -23.04 13.75 -1.32
N LEU A 163 -23.59 14.95 -1.49
CA LEU A 163 -24.14 15.73 -0.37
C LEU A 163 -25.22 14.97 0.41
N ALA A 164 -26.01 14.13 -0.27
CA ALA A 164 -27.03 13.30 0.36
C ALA A 164 -26.45 12.14 1.21
N ASP A 165 -25.17 11.81 1.02
CA ASP A 165 -24.51 10.74 1.77
C ASP A 165 -23.92 11.21 3.10
N VAL A 166 -23.91 12.51 3.38
CA VAL A 166 -23.29 13.05 4.62
C VAL A 166 -24.01 12.48 5.85
N GLY A 167 -23.24 11.89 6.77
CA GLY A 167 -23.75 11.16 7.93
C GLY A 167 -23.97 9.65 7.72
N LEU A 168 -23.86 9.16 6.48
CA LEU A 168 -23.93 7.72 6.21
C LEU A 168 -22.58 7.04 6.42
N PRO A 169 -22.55 5.80 6.93
CA PRO A 169 -21.36 4.96 6.92
C PRO A 169 -20.70 4.90 5.53
N LYS A 170 -19.38 5.09 5.46
CA LYS A 170 -18.64 5.08 4.18
C LYS A 170 -18.78 3.74 3.45
N VAL A 171 -18.78 2.63 4.19
CA VAL A 171 -18.98 1.27 3.65
C VAL A 171 -20.33 1.13 2.94
N GLN A 172 -21.39 1.70 3.49
CA GLN A 172 -22.73 1.69 2.88
C GLN A 172 -22.81 2.63 1.67
N CYS A 173 -22.21 3.81 1.76
CA CYS A 173 -22.14 4.75 0.63
C CYS A 173 -21.52 4.08 -0.61
N LEU A 174 -20.43 3.32 -0.41
CA LEU A 174 -19.79 2.53 -1.47
C LEU A 174 -20.72 1.45 -2.01
N GLN A 175 -21.29 0.59 -1.15
CA GLN A 175 -22.22 -0.46 -1.58
C GLN A 175 -23.37 0.14 -2.40
N ARG A 176 -24.10 1.11 -1.83
CA ARG A 176 -25.28 1.75 -2.42
C ARG A 176 -25.01 2.26 -3.84
N ARG A 177 -23.87 2.92 -4.05
CA ARG A 177 -23.51 3.47 -5.37
C ARG A 177 -22.94 2.44 -6.33
N LEU A 178 -22.19 1.45 -5.83
CA LEU A 178 -21.55 0.47 -6.70
C LEU A 178 -22.50 -0.65 -7.14
N VAL A 179 -23.51 -1.03 -6.35
CA VAL A 179 -24.51 -2.01 -6.79
C VAL A 179 -25.33 -1.52 -7.99
N ALA A 180 -25.53 -0.20 -8.12
CA ALA A 180 -26.16 0.41 -9.30
C ALA A 180 -25.32 0.27 -10.59
N VAL A 181 -24.01 0.02 -10.45
CA VAL A 181 -23.06 -0.07 -11.57
C VAL A 181 -22.67 -1.53 -11.84
N THR A 182 -22.48 -2.30 -10.78
CA THR A 182 -21.99 -3.68 -10.80
C THR A 182 -22.89 -4.53 -9.92
N PRO A 183 -24.14 -4.80 -10.33
CA PRO A 183 -25.15 -5.46 -9.50
C PRO A 183 -24.76 -6.88 -9.08
N TRP A 184 -23.88 -7.54 -9.84
CA TRP A 184 -23.37 -8.88 -9.52
C TRP A 184 -22.36 -8.90 -8.36
N VAL A 185 -21.80 -7.76 -7.96
CA VAL A 185 -20.80 -7.69 -6.89
C VAL A 185 -21.48 -7.82 -5.53
N ARG A 186 -20.98 -8.74 -4.72
CA ARG A 186 -21.37 -8.98 -3.33
C ARG A 186 -20.47 -8.19 -2.40
N PHE A 187 -21.07 -7.35 -1.57
CA PHE A 187 -20.37 -6.55 -0.57
C PHE A 187 -20.65 -7.09 0.84
N ASP A 188 -19.59 -7.32 1.61
CA ASP A 188 -19.65 -7.60 3.05
C ASP A 188 -19.23 -6.34 3.81
N LEU A 189 -20.14 -5.72 4.55
CA LEU A 189 -19.90 -4.44 5.22
C LEU A 189 -19.58 -4.64 6.70
N ARG A 190 -18.35 -4.32 7.10
CA ARG A 190 -17.90 -4.36 8.50
C ARG A 190 -17.72 -2.95 9.03
N LEU A 191 -18.72 -2.45 9.77
CA LEU A 191 -18.70 -1.14 10.42
C LEU A 191 -17.82 -1.18 11.68
N GLN A 192 -16.51 -1.33 11.51
CA GLN A 192 -15.59 -1.53 12.63
C GLN A 192 -14.22 -0.91 12.33
N LYS A 193 -13.59 -0.39 13.38
CA LYS A 193 -12.21 0.10 13.33
C LYS A 193 -11.28 -1.11 13.33
N PHE A 194 -10.29 -1.10 12.45
CA PHE A 194 -9.28 -2.15 12.45
C PHE A 194 -8.32 -1.99 13.64
N GLU A 195 -8.19 -3.06 14.42
CA GLU A 195 -7.25 -3.20 15.53
C GLU A 195 -6.72 -4.63 15.53
N GLY A 196 -5.50 -4.84 16.01
CA GLY A 196 -4.83 -6.14 15.97
C GLY A 196 -5.63 -7.28 16.65
N SER A 197 -6.39 -6.95 17.68
CA SER A 197 -7.25 -7.89 18.42
C SER A 197 -8.40 -8.48 17.58
N VAL A 198 -8.86 -7.76 16.56
CA VAL A 198 -10.00 -8.14 15.70
C VAL A 198 -9.56 -8.52 14.29
N ALA A 199 -8.25 -8.52 14.01
CA ALA A 199 -7.69 -8.85 12.70
C ALA A 199 -8.15 -10.22 12.18
N GLY A 200 -8.15 -11.23 13.06
CA GLY A 200 -8.59 -12.59 12.70
C GLY A 200 -10.05 -12.69 12.29
N LEU A 201 -10.93 -11.87 12.87
CA LEU A 201 -12.34 -11.79 12.51
C LEU A 201 -12.54 -11.02 11.20
N LEU A 202 -11.87 -9.87 11.04
CA LEU A 202 -12.06 -9.01 9.88
C LEU A 202 -11.45 -9.59 8.59
N LEU A 203 -10.36 -10.36 8.73
CA LEU A 203 -9.64 -11.01 7.64
C LEU A 203 -9.97 -12.50 7.51
N GLU A 204 -11.03 -12.96 8.18
CA GLU A 204 -11.55 -14.32 8.01
C GLU A 204 -12.08 -14.54 6.60
N GLY A 205 -12.39 -15.79 6.27
CA GLY A 205 -12.94 -16.14 4.98
C GLY A 205 -14.29 -15.50 4.66
N TRP A 206 -14.73 -15.70 3.43
CA TRP A 206 -16.08 -15.31 3.03
C TRP A 206 -17.11 -16.20 3.73
N GLU A 207 -18.20 -15.61 4.23
CA GLU A 207 -19.23 -16.37 4.94
C GLU A 207 -19.86 -17.43 4.03
N GLY A 208 -19.93 -18.67 4.51
CA GLY A 208 -20.41 -19.82 3.73
C GLY A 208 -19.37 -20.45 2.79
N ASP A 209 -18.12 -19.99 2.81
CA ASP A 209 -16.99 -20.54 2.04
C ASP A 209 -15.87 -20.97 3.00
N GLU A 210 -16.10 -22.06 3.73
CA GLU A 210 -15.20 -22.53 4.79
C GLU A 210 -13.78 -22.79 4.26
N GLY A 211 -12.79 -22.16 4.90
CA GLY A 211 -11.38 -22.31 4.55
C GLY A 211 -10.88 -21.38 3.45
N ARG A 212 -11.75 -20.62 2.76
CA ARG A 212 -11.32 -19.65 1.76
C ARG A 212 -10.78 -18.38 2.41
N ARG A 213 -9.48 -18.11 2.27
CA ARG A 213 -8.84 -16.86 2.73
C ARG A 213 -9.09 -15.71 1.73
N PRO A 214 -8.92 -14.45 2.15
CA PRO A 214 -8.84 -13.33 1.22
C PRO A 214 -7.78 -13.57 0.14
N ASP A 215 -8.16 -13.39 -1.11
CA ASP A 215 -7.22 -13.43 -2.25
C ASP A 215 -6.31 -12.20 -2.23
N PHE A 216 -6.81 -11.07 -1.69
CA PHE A 216 -6.02 -9.87 -1.46
C PHE A 216 -6.57 -8.98 -0.34
N VAL A 217 -5.67 -8.29 0.36
CA VAL A 217 -6.00 -7.26 1.34
C VAL A 217 -5.44 -5.91 0.88
N ILE A 218 -6.28 -4.88 0.91
CA ILE A 218 -5.91 -3.49 0.64
C ILE A 218 -5.93 -2.72 1.95
N ASP A 219 -4.79 -2.15 2.30
CA ASP A 219 -4.66 -1.23 3.42
C ASP A 219 -4.70 0.23 2.92
N ALA A 220 -5.77 0.93 3.26
CA ALA A 220 -5.97 2.36 3.05
C ALA A 220 -6.21 3.11 4.38
N ILE A 221 -5.69 2.57 5.49
CA ILE A 221 -5.74 3.20 6.81
C ILE A 221 -4.79 4.43 6.86
N ASP A 222 -5.15 5.47 7.59
CA ASP A 222 -4.32 6.65 7.83
C ASP A 222 -3.61 6.63 9.20
N ASN A 223 -4.20 5.99 10.21
CA ASN A 223 -3.59 5.76 11.51
C ASN A 223 -2.39 4.79 11.43
N ILE A 224 -1.23 5.22 11.94
CA ILE A 224 0.02 4.46 11.85
C ILE A 224 -0.04 3.15 12.65
N GLU A 225 -0.67 3.14 13.82
CA GLU A 225 -0.72 1.98 14.71
C GLU A 225 -1.56 0.86 14.09
N SER A 226 -2.83 1.14 13.78
CA SER A 226 -3.72 0.20 13.09
C SER A 226 -3.14 -0.30 11.76
N LYS A 227 -2.45 0.59 11.01
CA LYS A 227 -1.73 0.22 9.78
C LYS A 227 -0.62 -0.80 10.05
N VAL A 228 0.24 -0.54 11.04
CA VAL A 228 1.33 -1.46 11.38
C VAL A 228 0.78 -2.81 11.86
N GLU A 229 -0.26 -2.80 12.69
CA GLU A 229 -0.92 -4.03 13.15
C GLU A 229 -1.48 -4.86 11.98
N LEU A 230 -2.18 -4.21 11.03
CA LEU A 230 -2.70 -4.88 9.83
C LEU A 230 -1.58 -5.49 9.00
N LEU A 231 -0.55 -4.71 8.70
CA LEU A 231 0.55 -5.16 7.85
C LEU A 231 1.37 -6.26 8.51
N LYS A 232 1.59 -6.18 9.83
CA LYS A 232 2.25 -7.24 10.60
C LYS A 232 1.42 -8.52 10.58
N TYR A 233 0.11 -8.42 10.84
CA TYR A 233 -0.78 -9.57 10.84
C TYR A 233 -0.80 -10.26 9.47
N CYS A 234 -0.97 -9.49 8.38
CA CYS A 234 -0.93 -10.05 7.03
C CYS A 234 0.41 -10.71 6.70
N HIS A 235 1.52 -10.09 7.07
CA HIS A 235 2.85 -10.67 6.90
C HIS A 235 3.01 -11.99 7.66
N ASP A 236 2.62 -12.04 8.92
CA ASP A 236 2.74 -13.24 9.76
C ASP A 236 1.85 -14.39 9.30
N GLN A 237 0.65 -14.07 8.78
CA GLN A 237 -0.31 -15.07 8.28
C GLN A 237 -0.09 -15.43 6.80
N GLY A 238 0.88 -14.79 6.12
CA GLY A 238 1.11 -14.95 4.70
C GLY A 238 -0.04 -14.49 3.81
N LEU A 239 -0.84 -13.52 4.26
CA LEU A 239 -1.94 -12.95 3.49
C LEU A 239 -1.41 -11.93 2.47
N PRO A 240 -1.77 -12.04 1.18
CA PRO A 240 -1.39 -11.03 0.18
C PRO A 240 -1.95 -9.66 0.56
N VAL A 241 -1.07 -8.67 0.67
CA VAL A 241 -1.46 -7.31 1.09
C VAL A 241 -0.72 -6.26 0.26
N ILE A 242 -1.39 -5.14 -0.02
CA ILE A 242 -0.77 -3.89 -0.49
C ILE A 242 -1.22 -2.74 0.39
N SER A 243 -0.30 -1.81 0.67
CA SER A 243 -0.61 -0.65 1.51
C SER A 243 -0.43 0.67 0.78
N ALA A 244 -1.40 1.56 0.95
CA ALA A 244 -1.26 2.96 0.54
C ALA A 244 -0.60 3.78 1.66
N MET A 245 0.43 4.54 1.26
CA MET A 245 1.16 5.47 2.14
C MET A 245 0.56 6.87 2.05
N GLY A 246 1.36 7.91 2.35
CA GLY A 246 0.88 9.27 2.51
C GLY A 246 0.53 9.95 1.18
N ALA A 247 -0.76 9.97 0.82
CA ALA A 247 -1.27 10.73 -0.31
C ALA A 247 -1.46 12.24 -0.02
N GLY A 248 -1.46 12.63 1.27
CA GLY A 248 -1.62 14.03 1.70
C GLY A 248 -0.40 14.89 1.37
N THR A 249 -0.60 16.19 1.17
CA THR A 249 0.43 17.18 0.80
C THR A 249 1.22 16.88 -0.48
N LYS A 250 0.72 15.97 -1.31
CA LYS A 250 1.26 15.66 -2.63
C LYS A 250 0.44 16.35 -3.72
N SER A 251 1.05 16.56 -4.88
CA SER A 251 0.43 17.21 -6.05
C SER A 251 0.84 16.60 -7.38
N ASP A 252 1.95 15.85 -7.43
CA ASP A 252 2.50 15.30 -8.67
C ASP A 252 2.16 13.80 -8.81
N PRO A 253 1.18 13.42 -9.66
CA PRO A 253 0.80 12.02 -9.84
C PRO A 253 1.88 11.20 -10.57
N THR A 254 2.81 11.84 -11.29
CA THR A 254 3.88 11.13 -12.02
C THR A 254 4.94 10.55 -11.10
N ARG A 255 4.92 10.95 -9.81
CA ARG A 255 5.85 10.48 -8.78
C ARG A 255 5.30 9.38 -7.89
N VAL A 256 4.07 8.92 -8.17
CA VAL A 256 3.46 7.79 -7.48
C VAL A 256 4.05 6.51 -8.05
N MET A 257 4.51 5.63 -7.17
CA MET A 257 5.08 4.34 -7.57
C MET A 257 4.75 3.24 -6.58
N VAL A 258 4.91 2.00 -7.03
CA VAL A 258 4.80 0.80 -6.20
C VAL A 258 6.20 0.29 -5.91
N GLY A 259 6.47 -0.05 -4.65
CA GLY A 259 7.74 -0.67 -4.24
C GLY A 259 7.60 -1.37 -2.91
N ASP A 260 8.64 -2.08 -2.49
CA ASP A 260 8.67 -2.71 -1.17
C ASP A 260 8.68 -1.64 -0.06
N ILE A 261 8.00 -1.91 1.06
CA ILE A 261 7.98 -1.03 2.23
C ILE A 261 9.40 -0.66 2.67
N GLY A 262 10.33 -1.61 2.67
CA GLY A 262 11.73 -1.45 3.03
C GLY A 262 12.50 -0.47 2.12
N ALA A 263 12.08 -0.36 0.86
CA ALA A 263 12.70 0.50 -0.15
C ALA A 263 12.05 1.88 -0.29
N SER A 264 10.88 2.11 0.30
CA SER A 264 10.14 3.38 0.19
C SER A 264 10.90 4.61 0.74
N PHE A 265 10.64 5.81 0.17
CA PHE A 265 11.31 7.07 0.55
C PHE A 265 10.48 8.31 0.20
N GLU A 266 10.89 9.48 0.74
CA GLU A 266 10.20 10.79 0.59
C GLU A 266 8.72 10.81 1.05
N ASP A 267 8.32 9.81 1.84
CA ASP A 267 6.98 9.66 2.39
C ASP A 267 7.06 9.48 3.91
N GLY A 268 6.41 10.40 4.64
CA GLY A 268 6.43 10.42 6.11
C GLY A 268 5.67 9.26 6.74
N LEU A 269 4.52 8.89 6.17
CA LEU A 269 3.72 7.76 6.62
C LEU A 269 4.47 6.46 6.33
N SER A 270 5.09 6.35 5.16
CA SER A 270 5.92 5.19 4.80
C SER A 270 7.11 5.02 5.72
N ARG A 271 7.83 6.10 6.04
CA ARG A 271 8.94 6.07 7.00
C ARG A 271 8.47 5.64 8.39
N ALA A 272 7.38 6.20 8.89
CA ALA A 272 6.86 5.90 10.22
C ALA A 272 6.35 4.45 10.34
N THR A 273 5.73 3.94 9.29
CA THR A 273 5.22 2.56 9.19
C THR A 273 6.38 1.58 9.07
N ARG A 274 7.30 1.80 8.12
CA ARG A 274 8.50 0.99 7.92
C ARG A 274 9.33 0.86 9.19
N ARG A 275 9.58 1.97 9.90
CA ARG A 275 10.36 1.96 11.14
C ARG A 275 9.71 1.08 12.21
N ARG A 276 8.40 1.15 12.39
CA ARG A 276 7.67 0.32 13.37
C ARG A 276 7.62 -1.15 12.96
N LEU A 277 7.41 -1.44 11.68
CA LEU A 277 7.46 -2.81 11.14
C LEU A 277 8.85 -3.44 11.33
N LYS A 278 9.92 -2.68 11.05
CA LYS A 278 11.30 -3.14 11.29
C LYS A 278 11.54 -3.48 12.77
N LEU A 279 11.05 -2.63 13.68
CA LEU A 279 11.08 -2.90 15.12
C LEU A 279 10.24 -4.12 15.54
N GLN A 280 9.43 -4.70 14.65
CA GLN A 280 8.69 -5.94 14.89
C GLN A 280 9.22 -7.10 14.02
N GLY A 281 10.41 -6.97 13.43
CA GLY A 281 11.05 -8.01 12.62
C GLY A 281 10.63 -8.03 11.15
N VAL A 282 9.82 -7.08 10.68
CA VAL A 282 9.36 -7.01 9.29
C VAL A 282 10.13 -5.93 8.53
N SER A 283 11.07 -6.36 7.68
CA SER A 283 11.98 -5.46 6.96
C SER A 283 11.67 -5.29 5.47
N SER A 284 10.97 -6.27 4.87
CA SER A 284 10.59 -6.32 3.45
C SER A 284 9.43 -7.31 3.25
N GLY A 285 8.96 -7.47 2.01
CA GLY A 285 7.91 -8.41 1.62
C GLY A 285 6.52 -7.80 1.53
N ILE A 286 6.37 -6.50 1.78
CA ILE A 286 5.08 -5.79 1.74
C ILE A 286 5.14 -4.73 0.64
N PRO A 287 4.41 -4.90 -0.47
CA PRO A 287 4.31 -3.87 -1.50
C PRO A 287 3.51 -2.67 -0.98
N VAL A 288 3.98 -1.47 -1.31
CA VAL A 288 3.37 -0.21 -0.91
C VAL A 288 3.30 0.78 -2.06
N VAL A 289 2.24 1.57 -2.09
CA VAL A 289 2.07 2.71 -2.98
C VAL A 289 2.47 3.97 -2.24
N TYR A 290 3.47 4.69 -2.75
CA TYR A 290 3.98 5.92 -2.15
C TYR A 290 4.40 6.92 -3.22
N SER A 291 4.65 8.17 -2.81
CA SER A 291 5.11 9.23 -3.71
C SER A 291 6.51 9.72 -3.38
N THR A 292 7.36 9.78 -4.41
CA THR A 292 8.72 10.32 -4.35
C THR A 292 8.76 11.86 -4.45
N GLU A 293 7.61 12.53 -4.44
CA GLU A 293 7.54 13.99 -4.41
C GLU A 293 8.12 14.51 -3.08
N LYS A 294 9.14 15.36 -3.20
CA LYS A 294 9.77 15.99 -2.04
C LYS A 294 8.85 17.04 -1.45
N MET A 295 8.74 17.00 -0.13
CA MET A 295 8.16 18.06 0.67
C MET A 295 9.15 19.23 0.74
N GLY A 296 8.68 20.48 0.61
CA GLY A 296 9.59 21.63 0.58
C GLY A 296 8.89 22.98 0.63
N GLU A 297 9.70 24.03 0.58
CA GLU A 297 9.24 25.43 0.58
C GLU A 297 8.28 25.70 -0.59
N GLY A 298 7.17 26.39 -0.32
CA GLY A 298 6.10 26.64 -1.29
C GLY A 298 5.16 25.46 -1.57
N LYS A 299 5.36 24.29 -0.96
CA LYS A 299 4.43 23.15 -1.03
C LYS A 299 3.47 23.16 0.16
N ALA A 300 2.32 22.50 -0.01
CA ALA A 300 1.37 22.32 1.07
C ALA A 300 2.06 21.59 2.25
N ALA A 301 1.90 22.13 3.45
CA ALA A 301 2.46 21.58 4.67
C ALA A 301 1.35 21.34 5.69
N LEU A 302 1.66 20.58 6.73
CA LEU A 302 0.77 20.39 7.86
C LEU A 302 0.38 21.77 8.42
N LEU A 303 -0.92 22.09 8.44
CA LEU A 303 -1.36 23.40 8.88
C LEU A 303 -1.13 23.56 10.39
N PRO A 304 -0.67 24.74 10.85
CA PRO A 304 -0.61 25.04 12.27
C PRO A 304 -2.03 25.01 12.86
N LEU A 305 -2.13 24.64 14.14
CA LEU A 305 -3.39 24.75 14.88
C LEU A 305 -3.76 26.24 14.98
N ALA A 306 -5.04 26.57 14.84
CA ALA A 306 -5.51 27.93 15.01
C ALA A 306 -5.21 28.43 16.44
N GLU A 307 -4.81 29.69 16.60
CA GLU A 307 -4.45 30.28 17.91
C GLU A 307 -5.60 30.19 18.93
N GLU A 308 -6.84 30.23 18.46
CA GLU A 308 -8.06 30.06 19.26
C GLU A 308 -8.18 28.65 19.89
N GLU A 309 -7.67 27.60 19.22
CA GLU A 309 -7.58 26.25 19.80
C GLU A 309 -6.39 26.11 20.76
N PHE A 310 -5.37 26.95 20.59
CA PHE A 310 -4.22 27.04 21.49
C PHE A 310 -4.62 27.67 22.84
N GLN A 311 -5.55 28.64 22.82
CA GLN A 311 -6.03 29.35 24.02
C GLN A 311 -7.03 28.56 24.88
N LYS A 312 -7.66 27.50 24.35
CA LYS A 312 -8.65 26.68 25.09
C LYS A 312 -8.06 25.74 26.15
N GLY A 313 -6.79 25.89 26.51
CA GLY A 313 -6.17 25.12 27.59
C GLY A 313 -6.04 23.62 27.32
N SER A 314 -5.55 22.90 28.33
CA SER A 314 -5.10 21.51 28.29
C SER A 314 -6.13 20.54 27.70
N VAL A 315 -5.61 19.62 26.91
CA VAL A 315 -6.23 18.49 26.20
C VAL A 315 -7.28 17.77 27.07
N GLY A 316 -8.55 17.73 26.63
CA GLY A 316 -9.63 17.03 27.34
C GLY A 316 -10.94 16.94 26.56
N ASP A 317 -11.63 18.06 26.31
CA ASP A 317 -13.12 17.98 26.26
C ASP A 317 -13.83 18.46 24.99
N LEU A 318 -13.19 18.48 23.81
CA LEU A 318 -13.85 19.00 22.58
C LEU A 318 -13.83 18.06 21.37
N GLY A 319 -13.63 16.76 21.57
CA GLY A 319 -13.85 15.73 20.56
C GLY A 319 -15.00 14.81 20.94
N VAL A 320 -15.74 14.29 19.95
CA VAL A 320 -16.71 13.18 20.13
C VAL A 320 -15.99 11.89 20.57
N LEU A 321 -14.65 11.91 20.53
CA LEU A 321 -13.74 10.97 21.20
C LEU A 321 -12.66 11.80 21.94
N PRO A 322 -12.27 11.42 23.17
CA PRO A 322 -11.11 12.03 23.84
C PRO A 322 -9.85 11.82 22.99
N ASP A 323 -8.99 12.84 22.90
CA ASP A 323 -7.67 12.91 22.21
C ASP A 323 -7.58 13.25 20.70
N PHE A 324 -8.68 13.57 19.99
CA PHE A 324 -8.57 13.92 18.56
C PHE A 324 -8.48 15.45 18.31
N ARG A 325 -7.28 16.05 18.48
CA ARG A 325 -6.96 17.39 17.91
C ARG A 325 -6.21 17.21 16.59
N VAL A 326 -6.93 17.26 15.46
CA VAL A 326 -6.36 16.96 14.14
C VAL A 326 -5.65 18.18 13.58
N ARG A 327 -4.32 18.15 13.57
CA ARG A 327 -3.58 18.97 12.59
C ARG A 327 -4.02 18.51 11.20
N ILE A 328 -4.76 19.36 10.49
CA ILE A 328 -5.30 19.01 9.17
C ILE A 328 -4.13 18.93 8.19
N LEU A 329 -3.86 17.73 7.70
CA LEU A 329 -2.96 17.54 6.57
C LEU A 329 -3.70 17.95 5.30
N PRO A 330 -3.26 18.98 4.54
CA PRO A 330 -3.92 19.36 3.30
C PRO A 330 -3.91 18.20 2.29
N VAL A 331 -5.04 17.97 1.63
CA VAL A 331 -5.18 16.91 0.63
C VAL A 331 -5.76 17.48 -0.65
N LEU A 332 -5.05 17.31 -1.75
CA LEU A 332 -5.57 17.50 -3.10
C LEU A 332 -6.25 16.20 -3.54
N GLY A 333 -7.57 16.23 -3.80
CA GLY A 333 -8.38 15.02 -4.01
C GLY A 333 -7.92 14.11 -5.14
N THR A 334 -7.20 14.64 -6.13
CA THR A 334 -6.61 13.86 -7.23
C THR A 334 -5.57 12.85 -6.74
N MET A 335 -4.79 13.17 -5.70
CA MET A 335 -3.71 12.29 -5.24
C MET A 335 -4.22 11.02 -4.55
N PRO A 336 -5.16 11.06 -3.58
CA PRO A 336 -5.77 9.85 -3.05
C PRO A 336 -6.43 8.98 -4.13
N ALA A 337 -7.07 9.58 -5.13
CA ALA A 337 -7.67 8.86 -6.24
C ALA A 337 -6.62 8.11 -7.07
N VAL A 338 -5.52 8.77 -7.44
CA VAL A 338 -4.40 8.14 -8.15
C VAL A 338 -3.79 7.01 -7.32
N PHE A 339 -3.59 7.20 -6.02
CA PHE A 339 -3.13 6.12 -5.14
C PHE A 339 -4.12 4.94 -5.16
N GLY A 340 -5.43 5.20 -5.07
CA GLY A 340 -6.47 4.18 -5.14
C GLY A 340 -6.46 3.39 -6.45
N TYR A 341 -6.26 4.07 -7.57
CA TYR A 341 -6.13 3.41 -8.87
C TYR A 341 -4.85 2.58 -9.00
N VAL A 342 -3.72 3.07 -8.48
CA VAL A 342 -2.46 2.30 -8.49
C VAL A 342 -2.57 1.05 -7.61
N VAL A 343 -3.19 1.17 -6.42
CA VAL A 343 -3.50 0.04 -5.54
C VAL A 343 -4.40 -0.96 -6.26
N ALA A 344 -5.54 -0.54 -6.81
CA ALA A 344 -6.46 -1.42 -7.51
C ALA A 344 -5.79 -2.11 -8.71
N ASN A 345 -5.01 -1.38 -9.50
CA ASN A 345 -4.27 -1.94 -10.62
C ASN A 345 -3.28 -3.02 -10.16
N HIS A 346 -2.53 -2.79 -9.07
CA HIS A 346 -1.66 -3.81 -8.50
C HIS A 346 -2.44 -5.10 -8.16
N VAL A 347 -3.57 -4.96 -7.47
CA VAL A 347 -4.41 -6.09 -7.05
C VAL A 347 -4.97 -6.83 -8.28
N ILE A 348 -5.50 -6.11 -9.26
CA ILE A 348 -6.04 -6.69 -10.50
C ILE A 348 -4.99 -7.51 -11.24
N LEU A 349 -3.81 -6.93 -11.45
CA LEU A 349 -2.72 -7.61 -12.18
C LEU A 349 -2.18 -8.80 -11.38
N LYS A 350 -2.08 -8.68 -10.05
CA LYS A 350 -1.60 -9.78 -9.21
C LYS A 350 -2.56 -10.97 -9.16
N ILE A 351 -3.87 -10.73 -9.06
CA ILE A 351 -4.91 -11.77 -9.06
C ILE A 351 -5.01 -12.43 -10.43
N SER A 352 -5.01 -11.64 -11.51
CA SER A 352 -5.10 -12.16 -12.88
C SER A 352 -3.83 -12.87 -13.37
N GLY A 353 -2.73 -12.79 -12.62
CA GLY A 353 -1.43 -13.32 -13.02
C GLY A 353 -0.76 -12.55 -14.15
N TYR A 354 -1.19 -11.30 -14.40
CA TYR A 354 -0.61 -10.46 -15.43
C TYR A 354 0.80 -9.98 -15.01
N PRO A 355 1.80 -9.99 -15.92
CA PRO A 355 3.16 -9.59 -15.58
C PRO A 355 3.24 -8.13 -15.12
N MET A 356 3.92 -7.90 -14.01
CA MET A 356 4.19 -6.57 -13.45
C MET A 356 5.69 -6.32 -13.39
N ASP A 357 6.14 -5.20 -13.94
CA ASP A 357 7.52 -4.73 -13.86
C ASP A 357 7.53 -3.29 -13.33
N TYR A 358 7.59 -3.15 -12.00
CA TYR A 358 7.69 -1.84 -11.37
C TYR A 358 9.14 -1.37 -11.33
N GLN A 359 9.35 -0.07 -11.51
CA GLN A 359 10.69 0.48 -11.38
C GLN A 359 11.25 0.28 -9.96
N PRO A 360 12.50 -0.19 -9.81
CA PRO A 360 13.15 -0.32 -8.52
C PRO A 360 13.18 1.03 -7.78
N ALA A 361 12.64 1.04 -6.56
CA ALA A 361 12.49 2.23 -5.72
C ALA A 361 13.82 2.90 -5.33
N LYS A 362 14.83 2.12 -4.93
CA LYS A 362 16.13 2.64 -4.46
C LYS A 362 17.27 1.81 -5.03
N ALA A 363 18.06 2.39 -5.92
CA ALA A 363 19.36 1.84 -6.31
C ALA A 363 20.44 2.18 -5.25
N ARG A 364 20.20 1.84 -3.96
CA ARG A 364 21.14 2.12 -2.85
C ARG A 364 21.88 0.89 -2.34
N ASP A 365 21.65 -0.29 -2.91
CA ASP A 365 22.30 -1.53 -2.48
C ASP A 365 23.82 -1.41 -2.50
N LYS A 366 24.38 -0.82 -3.57
CA LYS A 366 25.82 -0.54 -3.67
C LYS A 366 26.35 0.36 -2.56
N MET A 367 25.54 1.29 -2.05
CA MET A 367 25.92 2.14 -0.92
C MET A 367 25.94 1.31 0.37
N TYR A 368 24.93 0.48 0.60
CA TYR A 368 24.87 -0.39 1.77
C TYR A 368 26.02 -1.41 1.79
N ASP A 369 26.32 -2.02 0.64
CA ASP A 369 27.45 -2.93 0.46
C ASP A 369 28.79 -2.24 0.75
N ALA A 370 28.96 -1.00 0.28
CA ALA A 370 30.18 -0.22 0.53
C ALA A 370 30.35 0.12 2.02
N ILE A 371 29.25 0.44 2.73
CA ILE A 371 29.29 0.70 4.17
C ILE A 371 29.57 -0.61 4.93
N LEU A 372 28.95 -1.72 4.55
CA LEU A 372 29.22 -3.03 5.16
C LEU A 372 30.68 -3.44 4.99
N ALA A 373 31.25 -3.25 3.80
CA ALA A 373 32.67 -3.48 3.53
C ALA A 373 33.58 -2.59 4.39
N TYR A 374 33.18 -1.33 4.61
CA TYR A 374 33.91 -0.43 5.51
C TYR A 374 33.86 -0.89 6.97
N VAL A 375 32.68 -1.32 7.45
CA VAL A 375 32.50 -1.86 8.81
C VAL A 375 33.40 -3.09 9.00
N GLN A 376 33.35 -4.05 8.07
CA GLN A 376 34.23 -5.22 8.05
C GLN A 376 35.71 -4.83 8.14
N ALA A 377 36.18 -3.94 7.26
CA ALA A 377 37.57 -3.51 7.24
C ALA A 377 37.99 -2.72 8.51
N SER A 378 37.07 -1.98 9.13
CA SER A 378 37.33 -1.28 10.39
C SER A 378 37.43 -2.24 11.57
N GLU A 379 36.56 -3.25 11.63
CA GLU A 379 36.58 -4.27 12.68
C GLU A 379 37.82 -5.15 12.60
N GLU A 380 38.27 -5.52 11.39
CA GLU A 380 39.55 -6.24 11.21
C GLU A 380 40.74 -5.47 11.81
N LYS A 381 40.77 -4.13 11.65
CA LYS A 381 41.82 -3.29 12.25
C LYS A 381 41.74 -3.30 13.78
N ILE A 382 40.53 -3.24 14.34
CA ILE A 382 40.30 -3.23 15.78
C ILE A 382 40.68 -4.59 16.38
N VAL A 383 40.21 -5.70 15.80
CA VAL A 383 40.57 -7.07 16.22
C VAL A 383 42.08 -7.26 16.16
N ARG A 384 42.73 -6.85 15.07
CA ARG A 384 44.18 -6.97 14.93
C ARG A 384 44.92 -6.19 16.01
N MET A 385 44.47 -4.99 16.37
CA MET A 385 45.10 -4.21 17.44
C MET A 385 44.97 -4.91 18.80
N ILE A 386 43.76 -5.39 19.14
CA ILE A 386 43.47 -6.02 20.43
C ILE A 386 44.18 -7.37 20.57
N GLU A 387 44.28 -8.15 19.49
CA GLU A 387 44.85 -9.50 19.46
C GLU A 387 46.38 -9.54 19.19
N GLY A 388 47.07 -8.44 19.50
CA GLY A 388 48.54 -8.35 19.47
C GLY A 388 49.15 -8.22 18.07
N GLY A 389 48.43 -7.66 17.10
CA GLY A 389 48.95 -7.31 15.77
C GLY A 389 49.00 -8.46 14.75
N ARG A 390 48.60 -9.67 15.15
CA ARG A 390 48.63 -10.91 14.36
C ARG A 390 47.67 -10.88 13.17
N VAL A 391 48.16 -11.19 11.97
CA VAL A 391 47.40 -11.09 10.71
C VAL A 391 46.46 -12.29 10.51
N ASP A 392 46.89 -13.48 10.95
CA ASP A 392 46.18 -14.75 10.88
C ASP A 392 44.86 -14.75 11.68
N VAL A 393 44.76 -13.90 12.70
CA VAL A 393 43.57 -13.78 13.54
C VAL A 393 42.38 -13.25 12.75
N CYS A 394 42.60 -12.37 11.76
CA CYS A 394 41.53 -11.77 10.96
C CYS A 394 41.13 -12.61 9.73
N ILE A 395 41.91 -13.63 9.36
CA ILE A 395 41.58 -14.48 8.19
C ILE A 395 40.26 -15.20 8.46
N GLY A 396 39.28 -14.95 7.59
CA GLY A 396 37.93 -15.50 7.70
C GLY A 396 37.03 -14.80 8.72
N LEU A 397 37.45 -13.68 9.31
CA LEU A 397 36.60 -12.89 10.22
C LEU A 397 35.38 -12.36 9.48
N LYS A 398 34.19 -12.54 10.06
CA LYS A 398 32.96 -11.91 9.58
C LYS A 398 32.39 -10.96 10.62
N VAL A 399 31.80 -9.85 10.17
CA VAL A 399 30.93 -9.04 11.03
C VAL A 399 29.50 -9.58 10.98
N PRO A 400 28.81 -9.71 12.12
CA PRO A 400 27.43 -10.17 12.16
C PRO A 400 26.48 -9.02 11.83
N ILE A 401 26.67 -8.34 10.69
CA ILE A 401 25.88 -7.20 10.23
C ILE A 401 25.49 -7.47 8.77
N THR A 402 24.22 -7.24 8.43
CA THR A 402 23.64 -7.46 7.10
C THR A 402 23.41 -6.13 6.38
N PRO A 403 23.25 -6.12 5.04
CA PRO A 403 22.83 -4.90 4.31
C PRO A 403 21.51 -4.31 4.83
N GLY A 404 20.59 -5.15 5.32
CA GLY A 404 19.33 -4.71 5.96
C GLY A 404 19.57 -3.93 7.25
N ASP A 405 20.53 -4.36 8.07
CA ASP A 405 20.97 -3.67 9.29
C ASP A 405 21.58 -2.30 8.96
N ILE A 406 22.43 -2.24 7.93
CA ILE A 406 23.01 -0.98 7.42
C ILE A 406 21.88 -0.03 7.00
N CYS A 407 20.92 -0.52 6.21
CA CYS A 407 19.77 0.26 5.77
C CYS A 407 18.97 0.79 6.98
N PHE A 408 18.71 -0.03 7.99
CA PHE A 408 18.02 0.42 9.21
C PHE A 408 18.80 1.52 9.94
N LEU A 409 20.09 1.31 10.23
CA LEU A 409 20.89 2.27 10.97
C LEU A 409 20.99 3.61 10.22
N VAL A 410 21.41 3.57 8.96
CA VAL A 410 21.65 4.79 8.17
C VAL A 410 20.35 5.53 7.91
N GLU A 411 19.31 4.85 7.42
CA GLU A 411 18.10 5.50 6.92
C GLU A 411 17.07 5.78 8.02
N GLU A 412 16.92 4.89 9.01
CA GLU A 412 15.89 5.00 10.05
C GLU A 412 16.43 5.61 11.34
N ALA A 413 17.46 5.01 11.94
CA ALA A 413 17.97 5.45 13.23
C ALA A 413 18.62 6.85 13.10
N PHE A 414 19.52 6.99 12.11
CA PHE A 414 20.28 8.22 11.86
C PHE A 414 19.71 9.11 10.75
N ARG A 415 18.56 8.74 10.16
CA ARG A 415 17.78 9.58 9.23
C ARG A 415 18.58 10.10 8.03
N GLY A 416 19.51 9.31 7.53
CA GLY A 416 20.34 9.61 6.36
C GLY A 416 21.32 10.77 6.60
N ARG A 417 21.79 10.97 7.84
CA ARG A 417 22.70 12.05 8.20
C ARG A 417 23.80 11.56 9.14
N SER A 418 24.94 12.24 9.11
CA SER A 418 25.97 12.08 10.15
C SER A 418 25.42 12.55 11.51
N ALA A 419 25.69 11.76 12.55
CA ALA A 419 25.41 12.12 13.94
C ALA A 419 26.27 13.30 14.44
N ILE A 420 27.39 13.58 13.78
CA ILE A 420 28.33 14.64 14.18
C ILE A 420 28.01 15.94 13.43
N THR A 421 28.00 15.90 12.10
CA THR A 421 27.89 17.11 11.26
C THR A 421 26.52 17.31 10.61
N GLY A 422 25.64 16.31 10.66
CA GLY A 422 24.35 16.35 9.97
C GLY A 422 24.44 16.27 8.44
N ILE A 423 25.64 16.10 7.88
CA ILE A 423 25.89 15.99 6.43
C ILE A 423 25.29 14.67 5.90
N PRO A 424 24.54 14.68 4.78
CA PRO A 424 23.87 13.48 4.27
C PRO A 424 24.67 12.70 3.20
N THR A 425 25.91 13.10 2.91
CA THR A 425 26.74 12.52 1.83
C THR A 425 27.93 11.76 2.39
N LYS A 426 28.39 10.72 1.66
CA LYS A 426 29.53 9.86 2.04
C LYS A 426 29.38 9.26 3.45
N LEU A 427 28.18 8.81 3.79
CA LEU A 427 27.89 8.20 5.09
C LEU A 427 28.61 6.85 5.23
N MET A 428 29.07 6.57 6.45
CA MET A 428 29.71 5.33 6.88
C MET A 428 29.21 4.97 8.28
N LEU A 429 29.25 3.67 8.60
CA LEU A 429 29.04 3.17 9.96
C LEU A 429 30.38 2.75 10.56
N ILE A 430 30.59 3.05 11.84
CA ILE A 430 31.79 2.66 12.58
C ILE A 430 31.45 2.39 14.05
N ARG A 431 32.21 1.51 14.71
CA ARG A 431 32.10 1.26 16.14
C ARG A 431 32.29 2.56 16.93
N TRP A 432 31.40 2.84 17.88
CA TRP A 432 31.38 4.08 18.64
C TRP A 432 32.38 4.05 19.80
N LYS A 433 32.35 2.99 20.63
CA LYS A 433 33.21 2.84 21.81
C LYS A 433 34.33 1.83 21.54
N LYS A 434 35.52 2.09 22.10
CA LYS A 434 36.63 1.14 22.10
C LYS A 434 36.23 -0.12 22.90
N PRO A 435 36.45 -1.34 22.39
CA PRO A 435 36.12 -2.56 23.13
C PRO A 435 37.01 -2.72 24.37
N GLU A 436 36.43 -3.13 25.50
CA GLU A 436 37.14 -3.35 26.77
C GLU A 436 37.74 -4.77 26.90
N GLY A 437 37.65 -5.60 25.85
CA GLY A 437 38.13 -6.98 25.83
C GLY A 437 38.21 -7.57 24.43
N THR A 438 38.32 -8.90 24.32
CA THR A 438 38.36 -9.56 23.01
C THR A 438 37.07 -9.31 22.24
N THR A 439 37.22 -8.92 20.98
CA THR A 439 36.12 -8.79 20.03
C THR A 439 35.93 -10.05 19.18
N LEU A 440 36.85 -11.00 19.27
CA LEU A 440 36.82 -12.23 18.49
C LEU A 440 35.93 -13.28 19.16
N VAL A 441 34.92 -13.72 18.43
CA VAL A 441 34.03 -14.83 18.79
C VAL A 441 34.28 -15.97 17.81
N ARG A 442 34.38 -17.20 18.33
CA ARG A 442 34.48 -18.42 17.53
C ARG A 442 33.17 -19.18 17.66
N ILE A 443 32.53 -19.47 16.54
CA ILE A 443 31.24 -20.18 16.48
C ILE A 443 31.48 -21.52 15.78
N GLY A 444 31.08 -22.62 16.42
CA GLY A 444 31.34 -23.99 15.94
C GLY A 444 32.63 -24.59 16.49
N GLU A 445 33.00 -25.78 16.00
CA GLU A 445 34.19 -26.53 16.44
C GLU A 445 34.95 -27.11 15.24
N GLY A 446 36.28 -27.25 15.37
CA GLY A 446 37.12 -27.90 14.37
C GLY A 446 37.14 -27.19 13.01
N ASN A 447 36.86 -27.94 11.94
CA ASN A 447 36.90 -27.43 10.56
C ASN A 447 35.67 -26.55 10.20
N GLU A 448 34.64 -26.53 11.05
CA GLU A 448 33.45 -25.68 10.86
C GLU A 448 33.50 -24.40 11.71
N GLU A 449 34.64 -24.11 12.35
CA GLU A 449 34.81 -22.90 13.16
C GLU A 449 34.76 -21.62 12.29
N GLN A 450 33.77 -20.77 12.54
CA GLN A 450 33.64 -19.45 11.93
C GLN A 450 34.07 -18.38 12.93
N LYS A 451 35.07 -17.58 12.56
CA LYS A 451 35.47 -16.38 13.30
C LYS A 451 34.49 -15.24 13.04
N SER A 452 33.98 -14.63 14.10
CA SER A 452 33.06 -13.50 14.04
C SER A 452 33.51 -12.37 14.97
N SER A 453 33.20 -11.12 14.63
CA SER A 453 33.25 -10.03 15.61
C SER A 453 32.06 -10.13 16.56
N ASN A 454 32.22 -9.66 17.81
CA ASN A 454 31.14 -9.45 18.78
C ASN A 454 30.30 -8.19 18.50
N LEU A 455 30.56 -7.50 17.38
CA LEU A 455 29.92 -6.25 16.99
C LEU A 455 28.39 -6.35 17.01
N ARG A 456 27.76 -5.41 17.70
CA ARG A 456 26.31 -5.21 17.70
C ARG A 456 25.94 -3.95 16.91
N LEU A 457 24.72 -3.90 16.38
CA LEU A 457 24.16 -2.71 15.74
C LEU A 457 24.20 -1.49 16.69
N ARG A 458 23.91 -1.70 17.97
CA ARG A 458 23.99 -0.61 18.98
C ARG A 458 25.41 -0.09 19.17
N ASP A 459 26.43 -0.82 18.74
CA ASP A 459 27.81 -0.34 18.83
C ASP A 459 28.15 0.62 17.69
N LEU A 460 27.33 0.71 16.63
CA LEU A 460 27.63 1.49 15.44
C LEU A 460 27.05 2.92 15.49
N VAL A 461 27.81 3.87 14.95
CA VAL A 461 27.36 5.26 14.71
C VAL A 461 27.42 5.59 13.22
N CYS A 462 26.45 6.37 12.72
CA CYS A 462 26.45 6.90 11.36
C CYS A 462 27.15 8.26 11.30
N VAL A 463 28.20 8.34 10.49
CA VAL A 463 29.08 9.51 10.35
C VAL A 463 29.51 9.68 8.89
N THR A 464 30.16 10.77 8.53
CA THR A 464 30.81 10.86 7.21
C THR A 464 32.07 9.99 7.15
N LYS A 465 32.54 9.64 5.94
CA LYS A 465 33.78 8.87 5.76
C LYS A 465 35.00 9.56 6.41
N GLU A 466 35.08 10.88 6.33
CA GLU A 466 36.18 11.67 6.92
C GLU A 466 36.12 11.61 8.46
N GLU A 467 34.94 11.75 9.04
CA GLU A 467 34.69 11.58 10.48
C GLU A 467 35.00 10.15 10.95
N ALA A 468 34.60 9.12 10.19
CA ALA A 468 34.87 7.72 10.52
C ALA A 468 36.37 7.42 10.57
N VAL A 469 37.15 7.97 9.64
CA VAL A 469 38.61 7.80 9.62
C VAL A 469 39.25 8.49 10.82
N ARG A 470 38.78 9.69 11.18
CA ARG A 470 39.25 10.41 12.37
C ARG A 470 38.92 9.65 13.65
N HIS A 471 37.69 9.18 13.78
CA HIS A 471 37.21 8.39 14.92
C HIS A 471 38.00 7.10 15.11
N LEU A 472 38.20 6.36 14.00
CA LEU A 472 39.01 5.13 14.01
C LEU A 472 40.43 5.41 14.54
N LYS A 473 41.06 6.49 14.07
CA LYS A 473 42.44 6.82 14.41
C LYS A 473 42.59 7.33 15.85
N GLU A 474 41.72 8.25 16.26
CA GLU A 474 41.89 8.98 17.53
C GLU A 474 41.29 8.23 18.73
N VAL A 475 40.15 7.54 18.54
CA VAL A 475 39.40 6.88 19.64
C VAL A 475 39.62 5.37 19.64
N LEU A 476 39.34 4.69 18.53
CA LEU A 476 39.35 3.22 18.52
C LEU A 476 40.77 2.63 18.52
N LEU A 477 41.68 3.23 17.75
CA LEU A 477 43.09 2.85 17.67
C LEU A 477 44.01 3.74 18.52
N GLY A 478 43.50 4.87 19.00
CA GLY A 478 44.22 5.82 19.84
C GLY A 478 43.83 5.73 21.31
N ASP A 479 44.17 6.79 22.03
CA ASP A 479 44.01 6.89 23.49
C ASP A 479 43.01 7.99 23.90
N LYS A 480 42.37 8.68 22.94
CA LYS A 480 41.37 9.70 23.26
C LYS A 480 40.06 9.07 23.70
N SER A 481 39.44 9.66 24.71
CA SER A 481 38.06 9.37 25.08
C SER A 481 37.07 10.01 24.09
N LEU A 482 35.79 9.66 24.20
CA LEU A 482 34.75 10.28 23.37
C LEU A 482 34.59 11.76 23.70
N GLU A 483 34.70 12.08 24.99
CA GLU A 483 34.57 13.42 25.57
C GLU A 483 35.71 14.36 25.11
N ASP A 484 36.87 13.80 24.75
CA ASP A 484 37.99 14.56 24.19
C ASP A 484 37.75 14.99 22.73
N LEU A 485 36.86 14.29 22.01
CA LEU A 485 36.67 14.45 20.57
C LEU A 485 35.30 15.04 20.20
N TYR A 486 34.28 14.79 20.99
CA TYR A 486 32.89 15.12 20.69
C TYR A 486 32.23 15.94 21.80
N SER A 487 31.32 16.84 21.41
CA SER A 487 30.49 17.55 22.37
C SER A 487 29.52 16.59 23.05
N ARG A 488 29.07 16.98 24.25
CA ARG A 488 28.06 16.24 25.01
C ARG A 488 26.76 16.01 24.21
N GLU A 489 26.34 17.00 23.42
CA GLU A 489 25.15 16.91 22.56
C GLU A 489 25.25 15.78 21.53
N VAL A 490 26.43 15.60 20.91
CA VAL A 490 26.68 14.52 19.95
C VAL A 490 26.62 13.17 20.66
N ILE A 491 27.25 13.06 21.83
CA ILE A 491 27.25 11.81 22.61
C ILE A 491 25.81 11.42 23.00
N GLU A 492 25.03 12.35 23.54
CA GLU A 492 23.63 12.11 23.92
C GLU A 492 22.75 11.74 22.72
N LEU A 493 22.97 12.38 21.56
CA LEU A 493 22.29 12.01 20.31
C LEU A 493 22.61 10.58 19.89
N VAL A 494 23.89 10.19 19.91
CA VAL A 494 24.33 8.84 19.53
C VAL A 494 23.73 7.81 20.49
N GLU A 495 23.81 8.03 21.80
CA GLU A 495 23.22 7.12 22.81
C GLU A 495 21.70 6.95 22.63
N ALA A 496 20.99 8.02 22.28
CA ALA A 496 19.57 7.93 21.94
C ALA A 496 19.33 7.02 20.71
N ARG A 497 20.19 7.10 19.68
CA ARG A 497 20.09 6.22 18.49
C ARG A 497 20.50 4.79 18.78
N GLN A 498 21.46 4.57 19.68
CA GLN A 498 21.87 3.23 20.11
C GLN A 498 20.74 2.49 20.83
N LYS A 499 19.93 3.19 21.64
CA LYS A 499 18.70 2.61 22.22
C LYS A 499 17.70 2.18 21.15
N GLU A 500 17.56 2.95 20.06
CA GLU A 500 16.71 2.55 18.92
C GLU A 500 17.26 1.30 18.22
N ALA A 501 18.58 1.21 18.04
CA ALA A 501 19.25 0.06 17.45
C ALA A 501 19.11 -1.20 18.31
N GLU A 502 19.22 -1.06 19.63
CA GLU A 502 19.01 -2.15 20.58
C GLU A 502 17.58 -2.69 20.55
N ALA A 503 16.58 -1.82 20.40
CA ALA A 503 15.19 -2.26 20.24
C ALA A 503 15.03 -3.09 18.95
N TYR A 504 15.64 -2.67 17.84
CA TYR A 504 15.62 -3.42 16.58
C TYR A 504 16.33 -4.78 16.68
N GLU A 505 17.47 -4.84 17.36
CA GLU A 505 18.22 -6.09 17.57
C GLU A 505 17.43 -7.21 18.23
N ARG A 506 16.47 -6.88 19.11
CA ARG A 506 15.65 -7.88 19.81
C ARG A 506 14.74 -8.67 18.88
N HIS A 507 14.46 -8.12 17.69
CA HIS A 507 13.55 -8.68 16.71
C HIS A 507 14.28 -9.13 15.43
N ARG A 508 15.61 -9.10 15.47
CA ARG A 508 16.49 -9.52 14.38
C ARG A 508 16.64 -11.03 14.31
#